data_AF-A0A7N2LXY5-F1
#
_entry.id   AF-A0A7N2LXY5-F1
#
_cell.length_a   1.000
_cell.length_b   1.000
_cell.length_c   1.000
_cell.angle_alpha   90.00
_cell.angle_beta   90.00
_cell.angle_gamma   90.00
#
_symmetry.space_group_name_H-M   'P 1'
#
loop_
_entity.id
_entity.type
_entity.pdbx_description
1 polymer ?
#
loop_
_entity_poly.entity_id
_entity_poly.type
_entity_poly.pdbx_seq_one_letter_code
_entity_poly.pdbx_strand_id
1 'polypeptide(L)'
;MEGELKNLIMVWLIVLASLCYTYFIASKIPKGKLRLLSLIPVFFLFTILPLSLTTVLPTGITAFFMTWLANFKLILFSFGLGPLSSDPPKSLPLFISIACFPIKIKQNDKYPSHQNTQKHINSSPILKAPPKLSLNFPTKVLLFALLVAAIDYKHVHPTIVLGSYCCLLYFLVDIVLGLCNAIVRATLGIELELPSNEPYFSTSLQDFWGRRWNLMVTNVLRYTIYKPIRSISETVLVKQQKQKWAPLPAVLVTFMVSGLMHELIFFYVTRVNPMWEVTCFFVLHGVCLVVELWVKNVLLARGCWLHWAVAGPLTIGFVVVTANWLFLPPLVRNGADIKAIEECKVVLKLLKDKMLWTLKSL
;
A
#
# COMPACT_ATOMS: atom_id res chain seq x y z
N MET A 1 3.75 -13.80 24.88
CA MET A 1 4.72 -13.43 23.83
C MET A 1 5.36 -14.66 23.18
N GLU A 2 5.82 -15.66 23.94
CA GLU A 2 6.49 -16.85 23.36
C GLU A 2 5.60 -17.67 22.40
N GLY A 3 4.34 -17.92 22.76
CA GLY A 3 3.40 -18.64 21.88
C GLY A 3 3.14 -17.93 20.55
N GLU A 4 3.01 -16.60 20.57
CA GLU A 4 2.81 -15.80 19.37
C GLU A 4 4.07 -15.79 18.48
N LEU A 5 5.27 -15.70 19.08
CA LEU A 5 6.52 -15.79 18.34
C LEU A 5 6.66 -17.14 17.61
N LYS A 6 6.28 -18.24 18.27
CA LYS A 6 6.24 -19.57 17.65
C LYS A 6 5.29 -19.61 16.46
N ASN A 7 4.09 -19.05 16.59
CA ASN A 7 3.12 -18.98 15.50
C ASN A 7 3.65 -18.13 14.34
N LEU A 8 4.27 -16.99 14.63
CA LEU A 8 4.89 -16.13 13.63
C LEU A 8 5.99 -16.88 12.86
N ILE A 9 6.88 -17.58 13.56
CA ILE A 9 7.92 -18.40 12.92
C ILE A 9 7.29 -19.46 12.01
N MET A 10 6.27 -20.18 12.49
CA MET A 10 5.58 -21.19 11.69
C MET A 10 4.94 -20.59 10.43
N VAL A 11 4.30 -19.43 10.56
CA VAL A 11 3.71 -18.70 9.42
C VAL A 11 4.77 -18.40 8.36
N TRP A 12 5.91 -17.84 8.76
CA TRP A 12 6.99 -17.49 7.82
C TRP A 12 7.66 -18.72 7.21
N LEU A 13 7.79 -19.83 7.94
CA LEU A 13 8.28 -21.10 7.38
C LEU A 13 7.34 -21.63 6.28
N ILE A 14 6.02 -21.56 6.49
CA ILE A 14 5.03 -21.96 5.47
C ILE A 14 5.11 -21.04 4.25
N VAL A 15 5.28 -19.72 4.47
CA VAL A 15 5.49 -18.75 3.37
C VAL A 15 6.72 -19.13 2.55
N LEU A 16 7.86 -19.37 3.20
CA LEU A 16 9.10 -19.73 2.52
C LEU A 16 8.95 -21.04 1.75
N ALA A 17 8.37 -22.07 2.35
CA ALA A 17 8.11 -23.35 1.68
C ALA A 17 7.21 -23.17 0.43
N SER A 18 6.16 -22.36 0.54
CA SER A 18 5.23 -22.06 -0.56
C SER A 18 5.91 -21.30 -1.71
N LEU A 19 6.83 -20.39 -1.39
CA LEU A 19 7.61 -19.66 -2.39
C LEU A 19 8.69 -20.52 -3.02
N CYS A 20 9.32 -21.44 -2.27
CA CYS A 20 10.21 -22.46 -2.82
C CYS A 20 9.46 -23.37 -3.79
N TYR A 21 8.26 -23.84 -3.43
CA TYR A 21 7.38 -24.58 -4.34
C TYR A 21 7.10 -23.78 -5.62
N THR A 22 6.74 -22.51 -5.46
CA THR A 22 6.48 -21.61 -6.60
C THR A 22 7.70 -21.49 -7.51
N TYR A 23 8.88 -21.32 -6.92
CA TYR A 23 10.12 -21.10 -7.65
C TYR A 23 10.65 -22.36 -8.35
N PHE A 24 10.61 -23.52 -7.70
CA PHE A 24 11.21 -24.75 -8.25
C PHE A 24 10.24 -25.58 -9.10
N ILE A 25 8.94 -25.51 -8.82
CA ILE A 25 7.92 -26.34 -9.45
C ILE A 25 7.00 -25.49 -10.32
N ALA A 26 6.27 -24.52 -9.75
CA ALA A 26 5.27 -23.77 -10.51
C ALA A 26 5.88 -22.93 -11.64
N SER A 27 7.12 -22.46 -11.48
CA SER A 27 7.85 -21.71 -12.52
C SER A 27 8.09 -22.52 -13.81
N LYS A 28 8.20 -23.86 -13.69
CA LYS A 28 8.42 -24.79 -14.80
C LYS A 28 7.15 -25.07 -15.60
N ILE A 29 5.98 -24.81 -15.01
CA ILE A 29 4.69 -24.93 -15.69
C ILE A 29 4.55 -23.78 -16.70
N PRO A 30 4.04 -24.00 -17.91
CA PRO A 30 3.82 -22.94 -18.90
C PRO A 30 2.99 -21.77 -18.35
N LYS A 31 3.34 -20.54 -18.78
CA LYS A 31 2.63 -19.32 -18.42
C LYS A 31 1.14 -19.43 -18.80
N GLY A 32 0.25 -19.01 -17.91
CA GLY A 32 -1.19 -18.98 -18.12
C GLY A 32 -1.97 -19.76 -17.06
N LYS A 33 -3.11 -20.31 -17.49
CA LYS A 33 -4.12 -20.91 -16.59
C LYS A 33 -3.60 -22.11 -15.80
N LEU A 34 -2.74 -22.96 -16.39
CA LEU A 34 -2.19 -24.13 -15.71
C LEU A 34 -1.26 -23.74 -14.55
N ARG A 35 -0.42 -22.73 -14.76
CA ARG A 35 0.41 -22.18 -13.69
C ARG A 35 -0.45 -21.56 -12.59
N LEU A 36 -1.51 -20.83 -12.96
CA LEU A 36 -2.46 -20.27 -11.98
C LEU A 36 -3.11 -21.37 -11.14
N LEU A 37 -3.56 -22.47 -11.77
CA LEU A 37 -4.17 -23.61 -11.09
C LEU A 37 -3.20 -24.25 -10.08
N SER A 38 -1.93 -24.41 -10.46
CA SER A 38 -0.89 -24.94 -9.55
C SER A 38 -0.63 -24.06 -8.32
N LEU A 39 -0.97 -22.76 -8.39
CA LEU A 39 -0.76 -21.80 -7.30
C LEU A 39 -2.00 -21.64 -6.40
N ILE A 40 -3.13 -22.28 -6.69
CA ILE A 40 -4.33 -22.23 -5.83
C ILE A 40 -4.03 -22.63 -4.38
N PRO A 41 -3.27 -23.73 -4.10
CA PRO A 41 -2.92 -24.08 -2.73
C PRO A 41 -2.12 -22.96 -2.03
N VAL A 42 -1.23 -22.28 -2.75
CA VAL A 42 -0.44 -21.17 -2.21
C VAL A 42 -1.34 -19.97 -1.90
N PHE A 43 -2.27 -19.63 -2.78
CA PHE A 43 -3.24 -18.54 -2.55
C PHE A 43 -4.10 -18.80 -1.32
N PHE A 44 -4.57 -20.04 -1.17
CA PHE A 44 -5.35 -20.45 -0.01
C PHE A 44 -4.54 -20.32 1.28
N LEU A 45 -3.31 -20.87 1.31
CA LEU A 45 -2.40 -20.73 2.45
C LEU A 45 -2.17 -19.26 2.82
N PHE A 46 -1.81 -18.42 1.85
CA PHE A 46 -1.56 -16.98 2.09
C PHE A 46 -2.79 -16.23 2.57
N THR A 47 -3.99 -16.75 2.32
CA THR A 47 -5.24 -16.17 2.82
C THR A 47 -5.49 -16.57 4.26
N ILE A 48 -5.25 -17.83 4.65
CA ILE A 48 -5.55 -18.30 6.01
C ILE A 48 -4.45 -17.98 7.04
N LEU A 49 -3.20 -17.79 6.62
CA LEU A 49 -2.05 -17.61 7.51
C LEU A 49 -2.21 -16.48 8.56
N PRO A 50 -2.78 -15.30 8.24
CA PRO A 50 -3.01 -14.26 9.25
C PRO A 50 -3.92 -14.73 10.38
N LEU A 51 -4.80 -15.70 10.15
CA LEU A 51 -5.72 -16.19 11.18
C LEU A 51 -5.00 -16.90 12.33
N SER A 52 -3.79 -17.43 12.09
CA SER A 52 -2.96 -18.12 13.08
C SER A 52 -2.27 -17.18 14.09
N LEU A 53 -2.35 -15.86 13.87
CA LEU A 53 -1.76 -14.84 14.73
C LEU A 53 -2.84 -14.19 15.60
N THR A 54 -2.47 -13.77 16.81
CA THR A 54 -3.39 -13.15 17.77
C THR A 54 -3.14 -11.66 17.96
N THR A 55 -1.93 -11.20 17.68
CA THR A 55 -1.51 -9.81 17.81
C THR A 55 -1.90 -8.98 16.60
N VAL A 56 -2.29 -7.72 16.81
CA VAL A 56 -2.87 -6.85 15.79
C VAL A 56 -1.87 -6.51 14.70
N LEU A 57 -0.67 -6.04 15.06
CA LEU A 57 0.32 -5.57 14.09
C LEU A 57 0.89 -6.73 13.25
N PRO A 58 1.36 -7.85 13.82
CA PRO A 58 1.83 -9.00 13.04
C PRO A 58 0.74 -9.58 12.14
N THR A 59 -0.51 -9.65 12.62
CA THR A 59 -1.66 -10.08 11.80
C THR A 59 -1.86 -9.14 10.62
N GLY A 60 -1.93 -7.83 10.87
CA GLY A 60 -2.11 -6.81 9.83
C GLY A 60 -0.98 -6.80 8.80
N ILE A 61 0.29 -6.91 9.24
CA ILE A 61 1.46 -6.98 8.35
C ILE A 61 1.43 -8.25 7.51
N THR A 62 1.15 -9.40 8.12
CA THR A 62 1.06 -10.68 7.41
C THR A 62 -0.06 -10.67 6.38
N ALA A 63 -1.24 -10.17 6.74
CA ALA A 63 -2.36 -10.03 5.82
C ALA A 63 -2.03 -9.08 4.66
N PHE A 64 -1.45 -7.92 4.96
CA PHE A 64 -1.08 -6.93 3.96
C PHE A 64 -0.01 -7.48 3.00
N PHE A 65 1.01 -8.18 3.50
CA PHE A 65 2.10 -8.68 2.67
C PHE A 65 1.70 -9.95 1.91
N MET A 66 1.11 -10.94 2.58
CA MET A 66 0.87 -12.26 1.99
C MET A 66 -0.49 -12.33 1.31
N THR A 67 -1.57 -12.09 2.06
CA THR A 67 -2.94 -12.22 1.54
C THR A 67 -3.18 -11.25 0.39
N TRP A 68 -2.62 -10.04 0.46
CA TRP A 68 -2.76 -9.05 -0.59
C TRP A 68 -1.60 -9.04 -1.59
N LEU A 69 -0.44 -8.51 -1.20
CA LEU A 69 0.60 -8.16 -2.17
C LEU A 69 1.24 -9.39 -2.82
N ALA A 70 1.58 -10.42 -2.04
CA ALA A 70 2.21 -11.62 -2.55
C ALA A 70 1.25 -12.38 -3.48
N ASN A 71 0.00 -12.60 -3.06
CA ASN A 71 -1.04 -13.20 -3.91
C ASN A 71 -1.20 -12.45 -5.24
N PHE A 72 -1.29 -11.12 -5.22
CA PHE A 72 -1.44 -10.33 -6.44
C PHE A 72 -0.20 -10.40 -7.35
N LYS A 73 1.01 -10.41 -6.79
CA LYS A 73 2.24 -10.63 -7.56
C LYS A 73 2.31 -12.05 -8.14
N LEU A 74 1.85 -13.06 -7.41
CA LEU A 74 1.81 -14.46 -7.85
C LEU A 74 0.76 -14.68 -8.95
N ILE A 75 -0.38 -13.98 -8.89
CA ILE A 75 -1.36 -13.94 -9.98
C ILE A 75 -0.68 -13.38 -11.25
N LEU A 76 0.04 -12.25 -11.16
CA LEU A 76 0.78 -11.73 -12.31
C LEU A 76 1.85 -12.71 -12.81
N PHE A 77 2.58 -13.35 -11.90
CA PHE A 77 3.58 -14.36 -12.21
C PHE A 77 2.99 -15.57 -12.95
N SER A 78 1.74 -15.94 -12.65
CA SER A 78 1.05 -17.03 -13.35
C SER A 78 0.96 -16.77 -14.86
N PHE A 79 0.80 -15.51 -15.27
CA PHE A 79 0.72 -15.06 -16.66
C PHE A 79 2.07 -14.55 -17.22
N GLY A 80 3.18 -14.72 -16.49
CA GLY A 80 4.49 -14.22 -16.91
C GLY A 80 4.62 -12.70 -16.85
N LEU A 81 3.80 -12.03 -16.03
CA LEU A 81 3.80 -10.59 -15.81
C LEU A 81 4.36 -10.24 -14.43
N GLY A 82 4.54 -8.93 -14.19
CA GLY A 82 4.90 -8.38 -12.89
C GLY A 82 6.35 -8.61 -12.47
N PRO A 83 6.73 -8.16 -11.26
CA PRO A 83 8.12 -8.08 -10.84
C PRO A 83 8.78 -9.44 -10.58
N LEU A 84 7.99 -10.51 -10.42
CA LEU A 84 8.46 -11.88 -10.21
C LEU A 84 8.85 -12.58 -11.53
N SER A 85 8.33 -12.11 -12.66
CA SER A 85 8.64 -12.68 -13.97
C SER A 85 9.85 -11.97 -14.56
N SER A 86 10.93 -12.70 -14.86
CA SER A 86 12.04 -12.20 -15.68
C SER A 86 12.68 -13.30 -16.51
N ASP A 87 13.39 -12.86 -17.54
CA ASP A 87 14.21 -13.70 -18.39
C ASP A 87 15.62 -13.06 -18.48
N PRO A 88 16.66 -13.68 -17.91
CA PRO A 88 16.68 -14.96 -17.20
C PRO A 88 15.93 -14.93 -15.84
N PRO A 89 15.63 -16.11 -15.24
CA PRO A 89 15.02 -16.22 -13.92
C PRO A 89 15.85 -15.52 -12.83
N LYS A 90 15.18 -14.87 -11.88
CA LYS A 90 15.83 -14.25 -10.71
C LYS A 90 16.43 -15.33 -9.81
N SER A 91 17.46 -14.98 -9.05
CA SER A 91 17.94 -15.86 -7.97
C SER A 91 16.83 -16.09 -6.93
N LEU A 92 16.84 -17.26 -6.27
CA LEU A 92 15.85 -17.62 -5.25
C LEU A 92 15.71 -16.55 -4.14
N PRO A 93 16.79 -15.99 -3.56
CA PRO A 93 16.66 -14.96 -2.52
C PRO A 93 15.98 -13.68 -3.02
N LEU A 94 16.26 -13.29 -4.27
CA LEU A 94 15.65 -12.13 -4.90
C LEU A 94 14.16 -12.38 -5.20
N PHE A 95 13.82 -13.57 -5.70
CA PHE A 95 12.44 -13.98 -5.93
C PHE A 95 11.62 -13.94 -4.64
N ILE A 96 12.12 -14.57 -3.57
CA ILE A 96 11.45 -14.58 -2.26
C ILE A 96 11.30 -13.16 -1.71
N SER A 97 12.34 -12.33 -1.80
CA SER A 97 12.30 -10.94 -1.30
C SER A 97 11.25 -10.11 -2.04
N ILE A 98 11.19 -10.22 -3.37
CA ILE A 98 10.18 -9.51 -4.18
C ILE A 98 8.77 -10.03 -3.87
N ALA A 99 8.60 -11.33 -3.63
CA ALA A 99 7.30 -11.91 -3.32
C ALA A 99 6.79 -11.43 -1.94
N CYS A 100 7.60 -11.64 -0.90
CA CYS A 100 7.26 -11.36 0.49
C CYS A 100 7.13 -9.87 0.79
N PHE A 101 8.05 -9.04 0.30
CA PHE A 101 8.13 -7.66 0.74
C PHE A 101 7.49 -6.69 -0.25
N PRO A 102 6.92 -5.58 0.24
CA PRO A 102 6.41 -4.49 -0.57
C PRO A 102 7.57 -3.65 -1.13
N ILE A 103 8.38 -4.25 -2.00
CA ILE A 103 9.54 -3.61 -2.62
C ILE A 103 9.34 -3.42 -4.12
N LYS A 104 9.87 -2.30 -4.63
CA LYS A 104 9.97 -2.05 -6.06
C LYS A 104 11.41 -1.73 -6.40
N ILE A 105 11.99 -2.57 -7.25
CA ILE A 105 13.35 -2.40 -7.75
C ILE A 105 13.34 -1.23 -8.72
N LYS A 106 14.24 -0.28 -8.49
CA LYS A 106 14.51 0.81 -9.42
C LYS A 106 15.22 0.20 -10.63
N GLN A 107 14.52 0.08 -11.76
CA GLN A 107 15.14 -0.38 -13.00
C GLN A 107 16.04 0.75 -13.52
N ASN A 108 17.35 0.47 -13.67
CA ASN A 108 18.23 1.33 -14.45
C ASN A 108 17.70 1.40 -15.89
N ASP A 109 17.57 2.61 -16.42
CA ASP A 109 16.97 2.94 -17.70
C ASP A 109 17.59 2.19 -18.90
N LYS A 110 17.06 1.00 -19.22
CA LYS A 110 17.31 0.32 -20.52
C LYS A 110 16.06 -0.11 -21.28
N TYR A 111 14.88 0.13 -20.72
CA TYR A 111 13.63 0.03 -21.46
C TYR A 111 12.85 1.32 -21.25
N PRO A 112 12.53 2.08 -22.32
CA PRO A 112 11.69 3.25 -22.17
C PRO A 112 10.35 2.77 -21.63
N SER A 113 10.09 3.04 -20.36
CA SER A 113 8.75 2.92 -19.86
C SER A 113 7.87 3.78 -20.77
N HIS A 114 6.76 3.22 -21.24
CA HIS A 114 5.73 3.96 -21.99
C HIS A 114 5.06 5.07 -21.15
N GLN A 115 5.74 5.61 -20.12
CA GLN A 115 5.44 6.90 -19.52
C GLN A 115 6.03 8.07 -20.32
N ASN A 116 6.94 7.84 -21.27
CA ASN A 116 7.52 8.92 -22.09
C ASN A 116 6.64 9.40 -23.26
N THR A 117 5.52 8.76 -23.58
CA THR A 117 4.63 9.23 -24.67
C THR A 117 3.59 10.28 -24.23
N GLN A 118 3.52 10.63 -22.93
CA GLN A 118 2.68 11.73 -22.44
C GLN A 118 3.44 12.97 -21.99
N LYS A 119 4.78 12.97 -22.11
CA LYS A 119 5.60 14.13 -21.76
C LYS A 119 5.54 15.29 -22.76
N HIS A 120 4.84 15.14 -23.89
CA HIS A 120 4.84 16.15 -24.96
C HIS A 120 3.51 16.90 -25.19
N ILE A 121 2.49 16.77 -24.33
CA ILE A 121 1.22 17.52 -24.50
C ILE A 121 0.78 18.33 -23.26
N ASN A 122 1.33 18.11 -22.06
CA ASN A 122 0.93 18.86 -20.88
C ASN A 122 2.08 19.69 -20.30
N SER A 123 2.56 20.69 -21.04
CA SER A 123 3.28 21.83 -20.47
C SER A 123 2.28 22.82 -19.90
N SER A 124 1.70 22.49 -18.75
CA SER A 124 1.08 23.50 -17.87
C SER A 124 2.20 24.42 -17.36
N PRO A 125 1.98 25.75 -17.25
CA PRO A 125 3.00 26.66 -16.74
C PRO A 125 3.36 26.27 -15.31
N ILE A 126 4.66 26.22 -15.04
CA ILE A 126 5.28 25.82 -13.79
C ILE A 126 4.88 26.82 -12.69
N LEU A 127 3.80 26.53 -11.98
CA LEU A 127 3.63 27.01 -10.61
C LEU A 127 4.74 26.36 -9.77
N LYS A 128 5.64 27.19 -9.22
CA LYS A 128 6.78 26.77 -8.39
C LYS A 128 6.33 25.70 -7.40
N ALA A 129 6.94 24.52 -7.47
CA ALA A 129 6.70 23.46 -6.51
C ALA A 129 7.00 23.99 -5.10
N PRO A 130 6.16 23.70 -4.09
CA PRO A 130 6.36 24.19 -2.74
C PRO A 130 7.72 23.72 -2.18
N PRO A 131 8.30 24.45 -1.21
CA PRO A 131 9.47 23.98 -0.47
C PRO A 131 9.11 22.64 0.20
N LYS A 132 9.81 21.57 -0.20
CA LYS A 132 9.53 20.21 0.26
C LYS A 132 10.20 20.00 1.60
N LEU A 133 9.41 19.89 2.67
CA LEU A 133 9.92 19.38 3.94
C LEU A 133 9.94 17.85 3.86
N SER A 134 11.00 17.30 3.30
CA SER A 134 11.18 15.85 3.22
C SER A 134 11.53 15.29 4.60
N LEU A 135 10.57 14.60 5.20
CA LEU A 135 10.78 13.88 6.46
C LEU A 135 11.70 12.67 6.23
N ASN A 136 12.90 12.74 6.80
CA ASN A 136 13.83 11.61 6.82
C ASN A 136 13.27 10.46 7.68
N PHE A 137 13.72 9.23 7.40
CA PHE A 137 13.24 8.03 8.10
C PHE A 137 13.38 8.11 9.63
N PRO A 138 14.53 8.53 10.21
CA PRO A 138 14.64 8.68 11.68
C PRO A 138 13.66 9.71 12.25
N THR A 139 13.42 10.81 11.53
CA THR A 139 12.47 11.84 11.96
C THR A 139 11.05 11.29 12.01
N LYS A 140 10.66 10.45 11.04
CA LYS A 140 9.34 9.78 11.05
C LYS A 140 9.20 8.84 12.25
N VAL A 141 10.24 8.06 12.57
CA VAL A 141 10.24 7.18 13.74
C VAL A 141 10.13 7.98 15.04
N LEU A 142 10.84 9.10 15.14
CA LEU A 142 10.76 9.98 16.31
C LEU A 142 9.36 10.59 16.46
N LEU A 143 8.79 11.16 15.39
CA LEU A 143 7.44 11.73 15.42
C LEU A 143 6.40 10.67 15.77
N PHE A 144 6.53 9.45 15.24
CA PHE A 144 5.67 8.33 15.60
C PHE A 144 5.74 8.01 17.09
N ALA A 145 6.94 7.88 17.66
CA ALA A 145 7.13 7.61 19.08
C ALA A 145 6.53 8.71 19.97
N LEU A 146 6.70 9.98 19.58
CA LEU A 146 6.11 11.13 20.29
C LEU A 146 4.57 11.10 20.23
N LEU A 147 3.98 10.78 19.07
CA LEU A 147 2.53 10.66 18.94
C LEU A 147 1.95 9.50 19.77
N VAL A 148 2.64 8.35 19.79
CA VAL A 148 2.25 7.21 20.63
C VAL A 148 2.31 7.56 22.12
N ALA A 149 3.28 8.38 22.55
CA ALA A 149 3.34 8.86 23.93
C ALA A 149 2.28 9.93 24.24
N ALA A 150 1.97 10.79 23.26
CA ALA A 150 1.00 11.87 23.41
C ALA A 150 -0.45 11.37 23.55
N ILE A 151 -0.77 10.21 22.97
CA ILE A 151 -2.15 9.68 22.96
C ILE A 151 -2.65 9.24 24.34
N ASP A 152 -1.74 9.00 25.29
CA ASP A 152 -2.07 8.64 26.67
C ASP A 152 -2.52 9.84 27.52
N TYR A 153 -2.37 11.07 27.01
CA TYR A 153 -2.77 12.27 27.72
C TYR A 153 -4.30 12.45 27.66
N LYS A 154 -4.96 12.25 28.81
CA LYS A 154 -6.42 12.24 28.99
C LYS A 154 -7.16 13.56 28.66
N HIS A 155 -6.46 14.66 28.38
CA HIS A 155 -7.05 15.99 28.20
C HIS A 155 -7.08 16.49 26.75
N VAL A 156 -6.81 15.62 25.77
CA VAL A 156 -6.79 16.01 24.35
C VAL A 156 -8.19 15.99 23.76
N HIS A 157 -8.56 17.03 23.01
CA HIS A 157 -9.86 17.13 22.34
C HIS A 157 -10.11 15.95 21.38
N PRO A 158 -11.32 15.35 21.32
CA PRO A 158 -11.59 14.17 20.51
C PRO A 158 -11.20 14.28 19.02
N THR A 159 -11.40 15.45 18.40
CA THR A 159 -10.99 15.70 17.01
C THR A 159 -9.47 15.65 16.83
N ILE A 160 -8.70 16.09 17.82
CA ILE A 160 -7.23 16.04 17.79
C ILE A 160 -6.77 14.60 17.95
N VAL A 161 -7.42 13.82 18.82
CA VAL A 161 -7.16 12.37 18.97
C VAL A 161 -7.45 11.64 17.66
N LEU A 162 -8.53 12.00 16.98
CA LEU A 162 -8.88 11.36 15.71
C LEU A 162 -7.90 11.73 14.57
N GLY A 163 -7.48 13.00 14.51
CA GLY A 163 -6.40 13.43 13.63
C GLY A 163 -5.06 12.75 13.95
N SER A 164 -4.75 12.49 15.22
CA SER A 164 -3.53 11.79 15.61
C SER A 164 -3.54 10.32 15.18
N TYR A 165 -4.70 9.63 15.21
CA TYR A 165 -4.84 8.28 14.64
C TYR A 165 -4.53 8.24 13.14
N CYS A 166 -4.99 9.23 12.35
CA CYS A 166 -4.64 9.34 10.94
C CYS A 166 -3.11 9.45 10.74
N CYS A 167 -2.46 10.31 11.54
CA CYS A 167 -1.00 10.47 11.50
C CYS A 167 -0.26 9.20 11.94
N LEU A 168 -0.71 8.54 13.01
CA LEU A 168 -0.15 7.29 13.50
C LEU A 168 -0.22 6.20 12.43
N LEU A 169 -1.37 6.04 11.76
CA LEU A 169 -1.53 5.09 10.68
C LEU A 169 -0.57 5.38 9.52
N TYR A 170 -0.45 6.65 9.10
CA TYR A 170 0.50 7.05 8.06
C TYR A 170 1.93 6.68 8.43
N PHE A 171 2.39 7.09 9.61
CA PHE A 171 3.75 6.83 10.04
C PHE A 171 4.01 5.33 10.21
N LEU A 172 3.07 4.57 10.78
CA LEU A 172 3.20 3.12 10.94
C LEU A 172 3.40 2.44 9.60
N VAL A 173 2.53 2.71 8.62
CA VAL A 173 2.63 2.12 7.28
C VAL A 173 3.96 2.51 6.63
N ASP A 174 4.32 3.80 6.67
CA ASP A 174 5.54 4.28 6.01
C ASP A 174 6.84 3.75 6.67
N ILE A 175 6.86 3.62 8.00
CA ILE A 175 7.98 3.04 8.76
C ILE A 175 8.13 1.56 8.43
N VAL A 176 7.04 0.78 8.43
CA VAL A 176 7.07 -0.65 8.10
C VAL A 176 7.57 -0.88 6.67
N LEU A 177 7.07 -0.11 5.71
CA LEU A 177 7.51 -0.18 4.32
C LEU A 177 8.98 0.25 4.17
N GLY A 178 9.38 1.33 4.84
CA GLY A 178 10.76 1.82 4.82
C GLY A 178 11.75 0.83 5.44
N LEU A 179 11.36 0.13 6.51
CA LEU A 179 12.17 -0.92 7.13
C LEU A 179 12.35 -2.12 6.19
N CYS A 180 11.30 -2.54 5.49
CA CYS A 180 11.41 -3.59 4.47
C CYS A 180 12.40 -3.22 3.36
N ASN A 181 12.33 -1.98 2.87
CA ASN A 181 13.29 -1.47 1.90
C ASN A 181 14.72 -1.48 2.44
N ALA A 182 14.93 -1.04 3.69
CA ALA A 182 16.25 -1.03 4.32
C ALA A 182 16.84 -2.43 4.47
N ILE A 183 16.04 -3.41 4.91
CA ILE A 183 16.45 -4.81 5.05
C ILE A 183 16.85 -5.40 3.69
N VAL A 184 16.03 -5.21 2.65
CA VAL A 184 16.36 -5.75 1.33
C VAL A 184 17.58 -5.05 0.73
N ARG A 185 17.72 -3.74 0.93
CA ARG A 185 18.91 -3.00 0.48
C ARG A 185 20.18 -3.50 1.16
N ALA A 186 20.14 -3.76 2.47
CA ALA A 186 21.27 -4.27 3.23
C ALA A 186 21.65 -5.71 2.85
N THR A 187 20.65 -6.55 2.53
CA THR A 187 20.87 -7.98 2.24
C THR A 187 21.19 -8.27 0.78
N LEU A 188 20.59 -7.54 -0.16
CA LEU A 188 20.73 -7.79 -1.61
C LEU A 188 21.49 -6.68 -2.35
N GLY A 189 21.76 -5.53 -1.72
CA GLY A 189 22.49 -4.42 -2.34
C GLY A 189 21.73 -3.69 -3.46
N ILE A 190 20.40 -3.86 -3.56
CA ILE A 190 19.59 -3.35 -4.66
C ILE A 190 19.02 -1.96 -4.34
N GLU A 191 19.02 -1.06 -5.33
CA GLU A 191 18.29 0.21 -5.24
C GLU A 191 16.78 0.00 -5.34
N LEU A 192 16.06 0.49 -4.32
CA LEU A 192 14.61 0.39 -4.23
C LEU A 192 13.97 1.78 -4.32
N GLU A 193 12.78 1.84 -4.93
CA GLU A 193 11.96 3.04 -4.94
C GLU A 193 11.38 3.32 -3.54
N LEU A 194 11.15 4.60 -3.25
CA LEU A 194 10.52 5.02 -2.00
C LEU A 194 9.06 4.49 -1.92
N PRO A 195 8.61 3.98 -0.77
CA PRO A 195 7.25 3.45 -0.65
C PRO A 195 6.14 4.51 -0.71
N SER A 196 6.43 5.74 -0.29
CA SER A 196 5.55 6.90 -0.37
C SER A 196 6.32 8.15 -0.80
N ASN A 197 5.61 9.13 -1.35
CA ASN A 197 6.17 10.40 -1.80
C ASN A 197 5.39 11.58 -1.19
N GLU A 198 5.58 11.78 0.11
CA GLU A 198 5.04 12.93 0.88
C GLU A 198 3.55 13.17 0.60
N PRO A 199 2.66 12.26 1.05
CA PRO A 199 1.23 12.31 0.72
C PRO A 199 0.52 13.58 1.21
N TYR A 200 1.05 14.24 2.23
CA TYR A 200 0.51 15.51 2.77
C TYR A 200 0.68 16.72 1.82
N PHE A 201 1.50 16.62 0.78
CA PHE A 201 1.63 17.65 -0.26
C PHE A 201 0.74 17.38 -1.49
N SER A 202 -0.26 16.51 -1.37
CA SER A 202 -1.18 16.19 -2.47
C SER A 202 -2.10 17.36 -2.76
N THR A 203 -2.17 17.78 -4.02
CA THR A 203 -3.06 18.87 -4.49
C THR A 203 -4.34 18.35 -5.15
N SER A 204 -4.48 17.03 -5.28
CA SER A 204 -5.66 16.38 -5.84
C SER A 204 -5.75 14.93 -5.39
N LEU A 205 -6.95 14.34 -5.43
CA LEU A 205 -7.16 12.93 -5.08
C LEU A 205 -6.37 12.00 -5.99
N GLN A 206 -6.30 12.34 -7.28
CA GLN A 206 -5.47 11.63 -8.25
C GLN A 206 -3.98 11.66 -7.87
N ASP A 207 -3.47 12.78 -7.36
CA ASP A 207 -2.07 12.90 -6.94
C ASP A 207 -1.81 12.11 -5.66
N PHE A 208 -2.74 12.19 -4.69
CA PHE A 208 -2.68 11.43 -3.44
C PHE A 208 -2.62 9.92 -3.71
N TRP A 209 -3.66 9.35 -4.33
CA TRP A 209 -3.77 7.91 -4.54
C TRP A 209 -2.87 7.38 -5.66
N GLY A 210 -2.55 8.19 -6.66
CA GLY A 210 -1.84 7.72 -7.85
C GLY A 210 -0.32 7.85 -7.78
N ARG A 211 0.20 8.78 -6.97
CA ARG A 211 1.61 9.20 -7.04
C ARG A 211 2.31 9.37 -5.69
N ARG A 212 1.57 9.39 -4.57
CA ARG A 212 2.15 9.75 -3.28
C ARG A 212 1.88 8.76 -2.16
N TRP A 213 0.66 8.25 -2.08
CA TRP A 213 0.26 7.28 -1.06
C TRP A 213 0.53 5.85 -1.52
N ASN A 214 1.23 5.07 -0.69
CA ASN A 214 1.48 3.63 -0.83
C ASN A 214 1.68 3.19 -2.29
N LEU A 215 2.81 3.59 -2.86
CA LEU A 215 3.14 3.33 -4.26
C LEU A 215 3.23 1.83 -4.56
N MET A 216 3.48 1.01 -3.55
CA MET A 216 3.53 -0.44 -3.68
C MET A 216 2.17 -1.03 -4.01
N VAL A 217 1.14 -0.69 -3.24
CA VAL A 217 -0.26 -1.08 -3.52
C VAL A 217 -0.71 -0.52 -4.87
N THR A 218 -0.44 0.76 -5.11
CA THR A 218 -0.81 1.43 -6.37
C THR A 218 -0.22 0.73 -7.58
N ASN A 219 1.05 0.33 -7.52
CA ASN A 219 1.70 -0.39 -8.61
C ASN A 219 1.10 -1.79 -8.79
N VAL A 220 0.92 -2.55 -7.71
CA VAL A 220 0.35 -3.90 -7.80
C VAL A 220 -1.06 -3.84 -8.41
N LEU A 221 -1.95 -3.00 -7.88
CA LEU A 221 -3.30 -2.79 -8.40
C LEU A 221 -3.32 -2.30 -9.85
N ARG A 222 -2.35 -1.46 -10.24
CA ARG A 222 -2.24 -0.98 -11.62
C ARG A 222 -2.07 -2.12 -12.61
N TYR A 223 -1.25 -3.12 -12.25
CA TYR A 223 -0.99 -4.27 -13.13
C TYR A 223 -2.03 -5.37 -13.00
N THR A 224 -2.58 -5.62 -11.80
CA THR A 224 -3.56 -6.69 -11.59
C THR A 224 -4.97 -6.32 -11.99
N ILE A 225 -5.38 -5.06 -11.79
CA ILE A 225 -6.77 -4.63 -11.96
C ILE A 225 -6.90 -3.54 -13.02
N TYR A 226 -6.24 -2.39 -12.82
CA TYR A 226 -6.48 -1.22 -13.67
C TYR A 226 -6.21 -1.49 -15.15
N LYS A 227 -5.03 -2.02 -15.50
CA LYS A 227 -4.66 -2.30 -16.89
C LYS A 227 -5.56 -3.34 -17.56
N PRO A 228 -5.83 -4.52 -16.94
CA PRO A 228 -6.78 -5.48 -17.51
C PRO A 228 -8.18 -4.90 -17.73
N ILE A 229 -8.77 -4.24 -16.72
CA ILE A 229 -10.12 -3.68 -16.83
C ILE A 229 -10.19 -2.57 -17.87
N ARG A 230 -9.15 -1.73 -17.96
CA ARG A 230 -9.05 -0.70 -19.00
C ARG A 230 -8.99 -1.34 -20.40
N SER A 231 -8.17 -2.38 -20.59
CA SER A 231 -8.06 -3.09 -21.87
C SER A 231 -9.40 -3.71 -22.31
N ILE A 232 -10.12 -4.34 -21.37
CA ILE A 232 -11.47 -4.87 -21.62
C ILE A 232 -12.41 -3.73 -22.02
N SER A 233 -12.38 -2.61 -21.30
CA SER A 233 -13.22 -1.44 -21.58
C SER A 233 -12.91 -0.83 -22.95
N GLU A 234 -11.63 -0.77 -23.34
CA GLU A 234 -11.19 -0.31 -24.67
C GLU A 234 -11.63 -1.24 -25.80
N THR A 235 -11.89 -2.52 -25.51
CA THR A 235 -12.39 -3.50 -26.49
C THR A 235 -13.89 -3.32 -26.74
N VAL A 236 -14.66 -2.98 -25.69
CA VAL A 236 -16.12 -2.82 -25.74
C VAL A 236 -16.53 -1.44 -26.30
N LEU A 237 -15.76 -0.39 -26.06
CA LEU A 237 -16.12 0.98 -26.44
C LEU A 237 -15.79 1.33 -27.91
N VAL A 238 -16.63 2.15 -28.53
CA VAL A 238 -16.40 2.71 -29.88
C VAL A 238 -15.15 3.60 -29.90
N LYS A 239 -14.39 3.59 -31.02
CA LYS A 239 -13.06 4.23 -31.20
C LYS A 239 -12.96 5.67 -30.67
N GLN A 240 -14.01 6.48 -30.82
CA GLN A 240 -14.04 7.88 -30.37
C GLN A 240 -14.26 8.06 -28.84
N GLN A 241 -14.81 7.06 -28.16
CA GLN A 241 -15.09 7.09 -26.71
C GLN A 241 -14.02 6.38 -25.87
N LYS A 242 -13.15 5.56 -26.48
CA LYS A 242 -12.12 4.78 -25.79
C LYS A 242 -11.29 5.61 -24.80
N GLN A 243 -10.77 6.75 -25.25
CA GLN A 243 -9.83 7.54 -24.47
C GLN A 243 -10.46 8.22 -23.25
N LYS A 244 -11.75 8.57 -23.33
CA LYS A 244 -12.46 9.29 -22.27
C LYS A 244 -13.13 8.35 -21.26
N TRP A 245 -13.69 7.24 -21.74
CA TRP A 245 -14.57 6.39 -20.93
C TRP A 245 -13.90 5.12 -20.42
N ALA A 246 -12.88 4.58 -21.10
CA ALA A 246 -12.21 3.36 -20.64
C ALA A 246 -11.48 3.49 -19.29
N PRO A 247 -10.91 4.65 -18.91
CA PRO A 247 -10.28 4.81 -17.60
C PRO A 247 -11.27 4.79 -16.43
N LEU A 248 -12.53 5.17 -16.63
CA LEU A 248 -13.51 5.32 -15.55
C LEU A 248 -13.87 4.00 -14.84
N PRO A 249 -14.33 2.94 -15.55
CA PRO A 249 -14.59 1.65 -14.92
C PRO A 249 -13.31 1.04 -14.34
N ALA A 250 -12.16 1.26 -14.98
CA ALA A 250 -10.88 0.80 -14.46
C ALA A 250 -10.53 1.44 -13.10
N VAL A 251 -10.80 2.74 -12.92
CA VAL A 251 -10.65 3.41 -11.61
C VAL A 251 -11.61 2.81 -10.58
N LEU A 252 -12.91 2.75 -10.90
CA LEU A 252 -13.94 2.28 -9.95
C LEU A 252 -13.66 0.85 -9.48
N VAL A 253 -13.38 -0.07 -10.40
CA VAL A 253 -13.06 -1.46 -10.05
C VAL A 253 -11.75 -1.55 -9.26
N THR A 254 -10.76 -0.72 -9.55
CA THR A 254 -9.51 -0.70 -8.79
C THR A 254 -9.74 -0.27 -7.34
N PHE A 255 -10.53 0.78 -7.12
CA PHE A 255 -10.88 1.23 -5.77
C PHE A 255 -11.78 0.23 -5.04
N MET A 256 -12.72 -0.42 -5.73
CA MET A 256 -13.53 -1.49 -5.16
C MET A 256 -12.67 -2.66 -4.68
N VAL A 257 -11.76 -3.17 -5.52
CA VAL A 257 -10.84 -4.26 -5.13
C VAL A 257 -9.93 -3.83 -3.98
N SER A 258 -9.44 -2.58 -3.99
CA SER A 258 -8.69 -2.04 -2.84
C SER A 258 -9.53 -2.05 -1.57
N GLY A 259 -10.80 -1.63 -1.64
CA GLY A 259 -11.75 -1.64 -0.52
C GLY A 259 -11.96 -3.04 0.06
N LEU A 260 -12.24 -4.02 -0.81
CA LEU A 260 -12.41 -5.42 -0.40
C LEU A 260 -11.18 -5.98 0.33
N MET A 261 -9.97 -5.66 -0.15
CA MET A 261 -8.74 -6.11 0.50
C MET A 261 -8.52 -5.46 1.86
N HIS A 262 -8.87 -4.18 2.02
CA HIS A 262 -8.81 -3.53 3.33
C HIS A 262 -9.87 -4.05 4.29
N GLU A 263 -11.08 -4.32 3.80
CA GLU A 263 -12.14 -4.95 4.60
C GLU A 263 -11.68 -6.32 5.12
N LEU A 264 -11.01 -7.11 4.28
CA LEU A 264 -10.44 -8.40 4.68
C LEU A 264 -9.31 -8.25 5.72
N ILE A 265 -8.43 -7.26 5.55
CA ILE A 265 -7.38 -6.96 6.56
C ILE A 265 -8.02 -6.56 7.88
N PHE A 266 -9.07 -5.74 7.85
CA PHE A 266 -9.80 -5.32 9.03
C PHE A 266 -10.50 -6.49 9.71
N PHE A 267 -11.08 -7.41 8.95
CA PHE A 267 -11.61 -8.67 9.48
C PHE A 267 -10.53 -9.46 10.24
N TYR A 268 -9.32 -9.59 9.69
CA TYR A 268 -8.23 -10.30 10.39
C TYR A 268 -7.78 -9.60 11.67
N VAL A 269 -7.69 -8.27 11.66
CA VAL A 269 -7.22 -7.48 12.80
C VAL A 269 -8.27 -7.39 13.91
N THR A 270 -9.53 -7.14 13.55
CA THR A 270 -10.62 -6.93 14.51
C THR A 270 -11.29 -8.23 14.93
N ARG A 271 -11.24 -9.29 14.11
CA ARG A 271 -11.94 -10.56 14.28
C ARG A 271 -13.46 -10.42 14.37
N VAL A 272 -14.00 -9.37 13.76
CA VAL A 272 -15.44 -9.08 13.68
C VAL A 272 -15.88 -9.10 12.22
N ASN A 273 -17.12 -9.51 11.97
CA ASN A 273 -17.71 -9.55 10.63
C ASN A 273 -17.63 -8.18 9.94
N PRO A 274 -17.35 -8.14 8.63
CA PRO A 274 -17.21 -6.90 7.88
C PRO A 274 -18.54 -6.16 7.80
N MET A 275 -18.50 -4.86 8.09
CA MET A 275 -19.66 -3.97 7.95
C MET A 275 -19.63 -3.16 6.66
N TRP A 276 -18.59 -3.35 5.84
CA TRP A 276 -18.41 -2.69 4.53
C TRP A 276 -18.14 -1.19 4.60
N GLU A 277 -17.97 -0.61 5.80
CA GLU A 277 -17.63 0.81 6.01
C GLU A 277 -16.31 1.17 5.28
N VAL A 278 -15.30 0.30 5.38
CA VAL A 278 -13.99 0.53 4.76
C VAL A 278 -14.07 0.38 3.25
N THR A 279 -14.84 -0.60 2.76
CA THR A 279 -15.10 -0.73 1.32
C THR A 279 -15.80 0.53 0.77
N CYS A 280 -16.80 1.05 1.48
CA CYS A 280 -17.48 2.30 1.14
C CYS A 280 -16.52 3.49 1.09
N PHE A 281 -15.56 3.60 2.01
CA PHE A 281 -14.51 4.62 1.94
C PHE A 281 -13.79 4.59 0.59
N PHE A 282 -13.26 3.44 0.17
CA PHE A 282 -12.53 3.36 -1.10
C PHE A 282 -13.44 3.59 -2.31
N VAL A 283 -14.65 3.05 -2.32
CA VAL A 283 -15.60 3.28 -3.43
C VAL A 283 -15.95 4.76 -3.55
N LEU A 284 -16.22 5.45 -2.45
CA LEU A 284 -16.44 6.89 -2.42
C LEU A 284 -15.25 7.64 -3.02
N HIS A 285 -14.03 7.34 -2.58
CA HIS A 285 -12.82 7.94 -3.15
C HIS A 285 -12.66 7.65 -4.65
N GLY A 286 -13.02 6.46 -5.12
CA GLY A 286 -13.01 6.10 -6.54
C GLY A 286 -14.00 6.94 -7.36
N VAL A 287 -15.22 7.11 -6.87
CA VAL A 287 -16.25 7.97 -7.49
C VAL A 287 -15.79 9.43 -7.50
N CYS A 288 -15.31 9.95 -6.37
CA CYS A 288 -14.79 11.31 -6.28
C CYS A 288 -13.60 11.54 -7.21
N LEU A 289 -12.72 10.54 -7.41
CA LEU A 289 -11.61 10.62 -8.35
C LEU A 289 -12.10 10.65 -9.81
N VAL A 290 -13.13 9.88 -10.15
CA VAL A 290 -13.77 9.95 -11.47
C VAL A 290 -14.38 11.33 -11.73
N VAL A 291 -15.10 11.87 -10.73
CA VAL A 291 -15.64 13.23 -10.79
C VAL A 291 -14.52 14.26 -10.94
N GLU A 292 -13.43 14.13 -10.17
CA GLU A 292 -12.27 15.01 -10.25
C GLU A 292 -11.64 14.98 -11.65
N LEU A 293 -11.50 13.81 -12.28
CA LEU A 293 -11.00 13.68 -13.64
C LEU A 293 -11.90 14.40 -14.65
N TRP A 294 -13.22 14.29 -14.48
CA TRP A 294 -14.18 14.98 -15.34
C TRP A 294 -14.12 16.51 -15.18
N VAL A 295 -14.13 16.98 -13.93
CA VAL A 295 -14.01 18.41 -13.60
C VAL A 295 -12.69 18.99 -14.09
N LYS A 296 -11.57 18.28 -13.92
CA LYS A 296 -10.26 18.69 -14.45
C LYS A 296 -10.31 18.85 -15.97
N ASN A 297 -10.92 17.90 -16.70
CA ASN A 297 -11.04 18.01 -18.15
C ASN A 297 -11.87 19.23 -18.59
N VAL A 298 -12.93 19.57 -17.85
CA VAL A 298 -13.76 20.75 -18.13
C VAL A 298 -13.05 22.06 -17.77
N LEU A 299 -12.38 22.11 -16.62
CA LEU A 299 -11.63 23.29 -16.15
C LEU A 299 -10.41 23.57 -17.03
N LEU A 300 -9.71 22.53 -17.49
CA LEU A 300 -8.63 22.63 -18.47
C LEU A 300 -9.10 23.29 -19.76
N ALA A 301 -10.28 22.92 -20.26
CA ALA A 301 -10.88 23.53 -21.43
C ALA A 301 -11.24 25.01 -21.23
N ARG A 302 -11.36 25.47 -19.97
CA ARG A 302 -11.66 26.86 -19.59
C ARG A 302 -10.43 27.65 -19.11
N GLY A 303 -9.26 27.03 -19.03
CA GLY A 303 -8.02 27.67 -18.57
C GLY A 303 -7.98 28.03 -17.07
N CYS A 304 -8.98 27.64 -16.27
CA CYS A 304 -9.03 27.94 -14.85
C CYS A 304 -8.34 26.83 -14.03
N TRP A 305 -7.35 27.21 -13.22
CA TRP A 305 -6.64 26.29 -12.34
C TRP A 305 -6.85 26.68 -10.88
N LEU A 306 -7.16 25.69 -10.04
CA LEU A 306 -7.22 25.92 -8.60
C LEU A 306 -5.80 26.08 -8.06
N HIS A 307 -5.55 27.17 -7.34
CA HIS A 307 -4.24 27.42 -6.75
C HIS A 307 -3.88 26.31 -5.75
N TRP A 308 -2.63 25.87 -5.73
CA TRP A 308 -2.16 24.74 -4.92
C TRP A 308 -2.42 24.94 -3.42
N ALA A 309 -2.38 26.19 -2.94
CA ALA A 309 -2.63 26.55 -1.54
C ALA A 309 -4.08 26.31 -1.10
N VAL A 310 -5.03 26.23 -2.04
CA VAL A 310 -6.42 25.86 -1.76
C VAL A 310 -6.63 24.36 -2.04
N ALA A 311 -6.10 23.88 -3.16
CA ALA A 311 -6.27 22.49 -3.60
C ALA A 311 -5.65 21.47 -2.62
N GLY A 312 -4.51 21.81 -2.02
CA GLY A 312 -3.81 20.97 -1.05
C GLY A 312 -4.62 20.73 0.23
N PRO A 313 -4.93 21.79 1.02
CA PRO A 313 -5.75 21.67 2.22
C PRO A 313 -7.12 21.04 1.94
N LEU A 314 -7.76 21.35 0.81
CA LEU A 314 -9.03 20.73 0.42
C LEU A 314 -8.89 19.21 0.22
N THR A 315 -7.84 18.77 -0.48
CA THR A 315 -7.59 17.34 -0.73
C THR A 315 -7.29 16.59 0.56
N ILE A 316 -6.38 17.10 1.38
CA ILE A 316 -6.00 16.45 2.64
C ILE A 316 -7.16 16.50 3.63
N GLY A 317 -7.86 17.63 3.73
CA GLY A 317 -9.06 17.78 4.55
C GLY A 317 -10.13 16.77 4.16
N PHE A 318 -10.41 16.60 2.86
CA PHE A 318 -11.33 15.58 2.37
C PHE A 318 -10.90 14.17 2.80
N VAL A 319 -9.64 13.78 2.58
CA VAL A 319 -9.12 12.46 2.96
C VAL A 319 -9.21 12.22 4.47
N VAL A 320 -8.87 13.21 5.29
CA VAL A 320 -8.93 13.08 6.75
C VAL A 320 -10.38 12.96 7.22
N VAL A 321 -11.28 13.79 6.71
CA VAL A 321 -12.71 13.75 7.07
C VAL A 321 -13.34 12.41 6.68
N THR A 322 -13.10 11.93 5.46
CA THR A 322 -13.65 10.62 5.03
C THR A 322 -13.00 9.45 5.76
N ALA A 323 -11.70 9.53 6.10
CA ALA A 323 -11.03 8.50 6.88
C ALA A 323 -11.59 8.41 8.30
N ASN A 324 -11.82 9.57 8.92
CA ASN A 324 -12.44 9.68 10.23
C ASN A 324 -13.89 9.17 10.25
N TRP A 325 -14.60 9.31 9.13
CA TRP A 325 -15.99 8.88 9.02
C TRP A 325 -16.14 7.38 8.71
N LEU A 326 -15.31 6.81 7.83
CA LEU A 326 -15.55 5.48 7.27
C LEU A 326 -14.39 4.49 7.49
N PHE A 327 -13.17 4.97 7.69
CA PHE A 327 -11.97 4.11 7.76
C PHE A 327 -11.56 3.78 9.20
N LEU A 328 -11.50 4.78 10.08
CA LEU A 328 -11.07 4.61 11.47
C LEU A 328 -12.12 4.01 12.42
N PRO A 329 -13.43 4.31 12.31
CA PRO A 329 -14.42 3.82 13.28
C PRO A 329 -14.44 2.30 13.48
N PRO A 330 -14.28 1.45 12.43
CA PRO A 330 -14.15 0.00 12.63
C PRO A 330 -12.99 -0.42 13.55
N LEU A 331 -11.87 0.29 13.54
CA LEU A 331 -10.71 -0.03 14.39
C LEU A 331 -10.96 0.38 15.83
N VAL A 332 -11.48 1.59 16.02
CA VAL A 332 -11.75 2.18 17.35
C VAL A 332 -12.87 1.44 18.06
N ARG A 333 -13.98 1.17 17.37
CA ARG A 333 -15.16 0.48 17.94
C ARG A 333 -14.84 -0.93 18.44
N ASN A 334 -13.87 -1.60 17.82
CA ASN A 334 -13.47 -2.97 18.18
C ASN A 334 -12.21 -3.01 19.06
N GLY A 335 -11.70 -1.86 19.52
CA GLY A 335 -10.50 -1.76 20.37
C GLY A 335 -9.20 -2.23 19.72
N ALA A 336 -9.16 -2.32 18.39
CA ALA A 336 -7.96 -2.71 17.65
C ALA A 336 -6.90 -1.61 17.68
N ASP A 337 -7.31 -0.35 17.77
CA ASP A 337 -6.45 0.81 17.95
C ASP A 337 -5.69 0.76 19.28
N ILE A 338 -6.37 0.48 20.39
CA ILE A 338 -5.77 0.40 21.73
C ILE A 338 -4.73 -0.73 21.75
N LYS A 339 -5.11 -1.93 21.27
CA LYS A 339 -4.20 -3.08 21.17
C LYS A 339 -2.97 -2.77 20.30
N ALA A 340 -3.17 -2.14 19.13
CA ALA A 340 -2.06 -1.75 18.25
C ALA A 340 -1.10 -0.76 18.91
N ILE A 341 -1.64 0.21 19.68
CA ILE A 341 -0.84 1.19 20.43
C ILE A 341 -0.05 0.51 21.53
N GLU A 342 -0.66 -0.40 22.29
CA GLU A 342 0.03 -1.19 23.32
C GLU A 342 1.18 -2.02 22.72
N GLU A 343 0.94 -2.69 21.59
CA GLU A 343 1.98 -3.43 20.88
C GLU A 343 3.12 -2.51 20.41
N CYS A 344 2.80 -1.33 19.89
CA CYS A 344 3.80 -0.31 19.54
C CYS A 344 4.63 0.14 20.74
N LYS A 345 4.01 0.36 21.91
CA LYS A 345 4.73 0.71 23.14
C LYS A 345 5.71 -0.37 23.57
N VAL A 346 5.31 -1.65 23.46
CA VAL A 346 6.20 -2.78 23.74
C VAL A 346 7.42 -2.76 22.81
N VAL A 347 7.21 -2.57 21.50
CA VAL A 347 8.32 -2.48 20.53
C VAL A 347 9.23 -1.28 20.80
N LEU A 348 8.67 -0.10 21.06
CA LEU A 348 9.43 1.10 21.38
C LEU A 348 10.26 0.95 22.67
N LYS A 349 9.72 0.28 23.68
CA LYS A 349 10.44 -0.04 24.93
C LYS A 349 11.63 -0.96 24.65
N LEU A 350 11.43 -2.04 23.87
CA LEU A 350 12.50 -2.96 23.49
C LEU A 350 13.63 -2.25 22.72
N LEU A 351 13.28 -1.34 21.80
CA LEU A 351 14.26 -0.54 21.07
C LEU A 351 15.05 0.39 21.99
N LYS A 352 14.36 1.07 22.92
CA LYS A 352 14.99 1.94 23.92
C LYS A 352 15.96 1.16 24.80
N ASP A 353 15.56 0.00 25.31
CA ASP A 353 16.38 -0.83 26.19
C ASP A 353 17.64 -1.34 25.45
N LYS A 354 17.48 -1.76 24.19
CA LYS A 354 18.61 -2.19 23.36
C LYS A 354 19.59 -1.04 23.06
N MET A 355 19.08 0.16 22.73
CA MET A 355 19.93 1.34 22.53
C MET A 355 20.71 1.71 23.80
N LEU A 356 20.05 1.70 24.96
CA LEU A 356 20.69 1.97 26.24
C LEU A 356 21.77 0.95 26.57
N TRP A 357 21.55 -0.33 26.25
CA TRP A 357 22.56 -1.37 26.42
C TRP A 357 23.77 -1.14 25.51
N THR A 358 23.55 -0.86 24.22
CA THR A 358 24.64 -0.57 23.27
C THR A 358 25.46 0.67 23.67
N LEU A 359 24.80 1.72 24.17
CA LEU A 359 25.47 2.93 24.67
C LEU A 359 26.27 2.69 25.95
N LYS A 360 25.90 1.71 26.77
CA LYS A 360 26.65 1.33 27.98
C LYS A 360 27.82 0.38 27.69
N SER A 361 27.81 -0.30 26.54
CA SER A 361 28.86 -1.24 26.11
C SER A 361 29.96 -0.60 25.24
N LEU A 362 29.78 0.68 24.88
CA LEU A 362 30.76 1.55 24.23
C LEU A 362 31.46 2.38 25.32
#